data_AF-A0A252B1D3-F1
#
_entry.id   AF-A0A252B1D3-F1
#
_cell.length_a   1.000
_cell.length_b   1.000
_cell.length_c   1.000
_cell.angle_alpha   90.00
_cell.angle_beta   90.00
_cell.angle_gamma   90.00
#
_symmetry.space_group_name_H-M   'P 1'
#
loop_
_entity.id
_entity.type
_entity.pdbx_description
1 polymer ?
#
loop_
_entity_poly.entity_id
_entity_poly.type
_entity_poly.pdbx_seq_one_letter_code
_entity_poly.pdbx_strand_id
1 'polypeptide(L)'
;MIYMKQKFHRIWFGDKKIPHAYEAFWQAWQRQHPSCEFITWTDKDLEKLTISHEKLKSFSSPVSRADLARYEILYQHGGIYIDCDMMPYNHMDLEDITKQLTICNEDGSEEYCSIGFIAAPPGHALFHDLIQHIIHTDIDETKPNITTGPHLFGRYLKKHPHKRLPTAAFYPYQYNQPFSSIFAKNLDSTYGIHVWGGGWLSPEVKKERIIALIKSGDVEEARKLADMLDGIDELKNIIHGIHRHREQTLTSVMAIEQNVHFNDSDAKLFEISKVLHWIFKNHPDKVIWQIGAADGVLVDPIRNVMINANPHALLLEPNPYMFAFLAENYKNNTNTNIIQRAYSLDKQKLTLNAINPQKVKEAGLPGWVLGISSVYNDKNAIGGLGGTDEQTTRKIHTCIEKIEVEVVGFDELLAISNAVPPDVLIIDAEGMDKIIIDDIFAHNCRPMVMHFEIQCMEPGNIQELVATLNDQYFLLQFGNDVSAYRKDVLMEYAKSIYVENGFQTIFQPGINVLNLLQKA
;
A
#
# COMPACT_ATOMS: atom_id res chain seq x y z
N MET A 1 -18.21 -12.43 -23.75
CA MET A 1 -16.99 -13.21 -23.42
C MET A 1 -17.04 -13.47 -21.92
N ILE A 2 -17.02 -14.74 -21.49
CA ILE A 2 -16.86 -15.06 -20.07
C ILE A 2 -15.37 -14.83 -19.77
N TYR A 3 -15.03 -13.67 -19.20
CA TYR A 3 -13.69 -13.46 -18.67
C TYR A 3 -13.48 -14.47 -17.54
N MET A 4 -12.53 -15.40 -17.70
CA MET A 4 -12.14 -16.26 -16.58
C MET A 4 -11.55 -15.37 -15.49
N LYS A 5 -12.04 -15.54 -14.26
CA LYS A 5 -11.51 -14.83 -13.10
C LYS A 5 -10.04 -15.18 -12.93
N GLN A 6 -9.21 -14.17 -12.72
CA GLN A 6 -7.80 -14.37 -12.39
C GLN A 6 -7.69 -15.07 -11.03
N LYS A 7 -6.65 -15.89 -10.88
CA LYS A 7 -6.42 -16.71 -9.69
C LYS A 7 -5.15 -16.28 -8.99
N PHE A 8 -5.24 -16.08 -7.69
CA PHE A 8 -4.10 -15.93 -6.80
C PHE A 8 -3.85 -17.24 -6.07
N HIS A 9 -2.60 -17.65 -6.02
CA HIS A 9 -2.14 -18.88 -5.41
C HIS A 9 -1.10 -18.58 -4.33
N ARG A 10 -1.28 -19.19 -3.15
CA ARG A 10 -0.23 -19.31 -2.13
C ARG A 10 -0.11 -20.78 -1.71
N ILE A 11 1.05 -21.16 -1.20
CA ILE A 11 1.32 -22.51 -0.70
C ILE A 11 1.64 -22.43 0.79
N TRP A 12 1.06 -23.34 1.57
CA TRP A 12 1.42 -23.54 2.96
C TRP A 12 1.40 -25.02 3.31
N PHE A 13 2.58 -25.64 3.27
CA PHE A 13 2.77 -27.06 3.59
C PHE A 13 3.31 -27.25 5.01
N GLY A 14 2.93 -28.38 5.61
CA GLY A 14 3.27 -28.77 6.97
C GLY A 14 2.23 -28.37 8.00
N ASP A 15 2.46 -28.78 9.25
CA ASP A 15 1.46 -28.68 10.33
C ASP A 15 1.48 -27.35 11.08
N LYS A 16 2.40 -26.45 10.76
CA LYS A 16 2.49 -25.14 11.40
C LYS A 16 1.29 -24.29 10.98
N LYS A 17 0.72 -23.54 11.92
CA LYS A 17 -0.30 -22.53 11.60
C LYS A 17 0.32 -21.41 10.77
N ILE A 18 -0.44 -20.89 9.80
CA ILE A 18 -0.06 -19.68 9.06
C ILE A 18 0.00 -18.52 10.07
N PRO A 19 1.11 -17.76 10.14
CA PRO A 19 1.21 -16.57 10.97
C PRO A 19 0.09 -15.57 10.68
N HIS A 20 -0.42 -14.93 11.73
CA HIS A 20 -1.52 -13.97 11.61
C HIS A 20 -1.23 -12.85 10.60
N ALA A 21 0.01 -12.35 10.55
CA ALA A 21 0.42 -11.33 9.58
C ALA A 21 0.26 -11.81 8.12
N TYR A 22 0.58 -13.07 7.82
CA TYR A 22 0.48 -13.62 6.46
C TYR A 22 -0.97 -13.87 6.06
N GLU A 23 -1.83 -14.25 7.01
CA GLU A 23 -3.28 -14.27 6.77
C GLU A 23 -3.85 -12.87 6.54
N ALA A 24 -3.39 -11.88 7.30
CA ALA A 24 -3.80 -10.49 7.10
C ALA A 24 -3.41 -9.97 5.71
N PHE A 25 -2.21 -10.29 5.22
CA PHE A 25 -1.78 -9.95 3.85
C PHE A 25 -2.63 -10.65 2.79
N TRP A 26 -2.97 -11.92 2.99
CA TRP A 26 -3.83 -12.66 2.07
C TRP A 26 -5.24 -12.07 1.99
N GLN A 27 -5.82 -11.70 3.13
CA GLN A 27 -7.09 -10.98 3.18
C GLN A 27 -6.98 -9.58 2.55
N ALA A 28 -5.84 -8.90 2.70
CA ALA A 28 -5.60 -7.62 2.06
C ALA A 28 -5.53 -7.76 0.53
N TRP A 29 -4.89 -8.81 0.00
CA TRP A 29 -4.94 -9.11 -1.44
C TRP A 29 -6.37 -9.40 -1.92
N GLN A 30 -7.16 -10.12 -1.13
CA GLN A 30 -8.59 -10.35 -1.42
C GLN A 30 -9.40 -9.05 -1.44
N ARG A 31 -9.09 -8.09 -0.57
CA ARG A 31 -9.68 -6.74 -0.61
C ARG A 31 -9.20 -5.96 -1.84
N GLN A 32 -7.92 -6.11 -2.20
CA GLN A 32 -7.33 -5.42 -3.35
C GLN A 32 -7.92 -5.87 -4.69
N HIS A 33 -8.19 -7.17 -4.84
CA HIS A 33 -8.71 -7.76 -6.08
C HIS A 33 -9.94 -8.64 -5.82
N PRO A 34 -11.08 -8.05 -5.44
CA PRO A 34 -12.19 -8.81 -4.86
C PRO A 34 -12.99 -9.60 -5.91
N SER A 35 -12.75 -9.37 -7.21
CA SER A 35 -13.31 -10.15 -8.31
C SER A 35 -12.56 -11.47 -8.58
N CYS A 36 -11.36 -11.64 -8.01
CA CYS A 36 -10.47 -12.78 -8.26
C CYS A 36 -10.76 -13.99 -7.35
N GLU A 37 -10.23 -15.15 -7.74
CA GLU A 37 -10.22 -16.36 -6.92
C GLU A 37 -8.92 -16.46 -6.13
N PHE A 38 -8.99 -16.83 -4.86
CA PHE A 38 -7.84 -16.94 -3.97
C PHE A 38 -7.74 -18.38 -3.42
N ILE A 39 -6.66 -19.07 -3.76
CA ILE A 39 -6.47 -20.49 -3.43
C ILE A 39 -5.25 -20.65 -2.53
N THR A 40 -5.45 -21.29 -1.37
CA THR A 40 -4.37 -21.75 -0.49
C THR A 40 -4.16 -23.24 -0.71
N TRP A 41 -2.99 -23.61 -1.20
CA TRP A 41 -2.61 -25.00 -1.41
C TRP A 41 -1.96 -25.58 -0.17
N THR A 42 -2.48 -26.70 0.31
CA THR A 42 -2.00 -27.39 1.52
C THR A 42 -1.64 -28.85 1.21
N ASP A 43 -1.12 -29.59 2.18
CA ASP A 43 -0.82 -31.02 2.01
C ASP A 43 -2.04 -31.85 1.57
N LYS A 44 -3.26 -31.38 1.85
CA LYS A 44 -4.51 -32.02 1.42
C LYS A 44 -4.75 -31.93 -0.08
N ASP A 45 -4.06 -31.03 -0.77
CA ASP A 45 -4.25 -30.72 -2.18
C ASP A 45 -3.22 -31.41 -3.08
N LEU A 46 -2.24 -32.12 -2.53
CA LEU A 46 -1.14 -32.73 -3.30
C LEU A 46 -1.62 -33.74 -4.35
N GLU A 47 -2.74 -34.43 -4.09
CA GLU A 47 -3.37 -35.36 -5.05
C GLU A 47 -3.81 -34.66 -6.34
N LYS A 48 -4.04 -33.34 -6.31
CA LYS A 48 -4.40 -32.54 -7.49
C LYS A 48 -3.20 -32.21 -8.38
N LEU A 49 -1.97 -32.31 -7.84
CA LEU A 49 -0.71 -32.04 -8.54
C LEU A 49 -0.18 -33.31 -9.19
N THR A 50 -0.93 -33.83 -10.18
CA THR A 50 -0.74 -35.17 -10.74
C THR A 50 0.60 -35.41 -11.42
N ILE A 51 1.27 -34.38 -11.95
CA ILE A 51 2.54 -34.52 -12.67
C ILE A 51 3.69 -34.71 -11.68
N SER A 52 3.71 -33.92 -10.60
CA SER A 52 4.77 -33.92 -9.60
C SER A 52 4.44 -34.71 -8.33
N HIS A 53 3.25 -35.32 -8.24
CA HIS A 53 2.71 -35.98 -7.05
C HIS A 53 3.72 -36.89 -6.32
N GLU A 54 4.31 -37.85 -7.04
CA GLU A 54 5.26 -38.81 -6.46
C GLU A 54 6.54 -38.12 -5.98
N LYS A 55 7.06 -37.15 -6.75
CA LYS A 55 8.27 -36.41 -6.37
C LYS A 55 8.01 -35.51 -5.16
N LEU A 56 6.85 -34.85 -5.10
CA LEU A 56 6.44 -34.04 -3.95
C LEU A 56 6.32 -34.87 -2.66
N LYS A 57 5.85 -36.12 -2.74
CA LYS A 57 5.82 -37.08 -1.61
C LYS A 57 7.21 -37.54 -1.19
N SER A 58 8.18 -37.56 -2.10
CA SER A 58 9.56 -37.99 -1.82
C SER A 58 10.40 -36.94 -1.08
N PHE A 59 10.05 -35.66 -1.20
CA PHE A 59 10.79 -34.56 -0.56
C PHE A 59 10.49 -34.45 0.93
N SER A 60 11.54 -34.25 1.71
CA SER A 60 11.49 -33.96 3.15
C SER A 60 11.46 -32.45 3.44
N SER A 61 12.00 -31.63 2.53
CA SER A 61 12.09 -30.18 2.64
C SER A 61 10.78 -29.51 2.22
N PRO A 62 10.10 -28.77 3.12
CA PRO A 62 8.91 -28.00 2.76
C PRO A 62 9.19 -26.97 1.67
N VAL A 63 10.42 -26.44 1.61
CA VAL A 63 10.85 -25.45 0.60
C VAL A 63 10.91 -26.10 -0.78
N SER A 64 11.59 -27.26 -0.91
CA SER A 64 11.65 -27.98 -2.19
C SER A 64 10.27 -28.46 -2.66
N ARG A 65 9.40 -28.84 -1.73
CA ARG A 65 8.00 -29.16 -2.01
C ARG A 65 7.23 -27.96 -2.55
N ALA A 66 7.33 -26.81 -1.89
CA ALA A 66 6.67 -25.58 -2.33
C ALA A 66 7.20 -25.12 -3.70
N ASP A 67 8.51 -25.28 -3.94
CA ASP A 67 9.14 -24.94 -5.22
C ASP A 67 8.56 -25.74 -6.39
N LEU A 68 8.52 -27.06 -6.26
CA LEU A 68 7.96 -27.91 -7.31
C LEU A 68 6.45 -27.71 -7.48
N ALA A 69 5.72 -27.61 -6.37
CA ALA A 69 4.27 -27.42 -6.40
C ALA A 69 3.88 -26.10 -7.08
N ARG A 70 4.60 -24.99 -6.85
CA ARG A 70 4.24 -23.71 -7.50
C ARG A 70 4.36 -23.77 -9.01
N TYR A 71 5.35 -24.50 -9.53
CA TYR A 71 5.52 -24.66 -10.97
C TYR A 71 4.35 -25.45 -11.56
N GLU A 72 3.92 -26.54 -10.92
CA GLU A 72 2.77 -27.30 -11.42
C GLU A 72 1.46 -26.53 -11.28
N ILE A 73 1.24 -25.81 -10.18
CA ILE A 73 0.06 -24.97 -9.99
C ILE A 73 -0.06 -23.94 -11.11
N LEU A 74 1.02 -23.20 -11.40
CA LEU A 74 1.03 -22.21 -12.48
C LEU A 74 0.94 -22.86 -13.87
N TYR A 75 1.51 -24.05 -14.06
CA TYR A 75 1.37 -24.80 -15.29
C TYR A 75 -0.08 -25.20 -15.55
N GLN A 76 -0.79 -25.73 -14.54
CA GLN A 76 -2.17 -26.19 -14.71
C GLN A 76 -3.19 -25.05 -14.75
N HIS A 77 -2.99 -24.01 -13.94
CA HIS A 77 -4.02 -22.99 -13.68
C HIS A 77 -3.67 -21.60 -14.21
N GLY A 78 -2.41 -21.33 -14.50
CA GLY A 78 -1.94 -19.96 -14.76
C GLY A 78 -2.18 -19.07 -13.53
N GLY A 79 -2.47 -17.79 -13.78
CA GLY A 79 -2.76 -16.82 -12.73
C GLY A 79 -1.49 -16.28 -12.09
N ILE A 80 -1.55 -16.03 -10.78
CA ILE A 80 -0.55 -15.30 -10.02
C ILE A 80 -0.18 -16.10 -8.78
N TYR A 81 1.08 -16.47 -8.65
CA TYR A 81 1.65 -17.03 -7.42
C TYR A 81 2.31 -15.91 -6.60
N ILE A 82 2.01 -15.87 -5.31
CA ILE A 82 2.58 -14.93 -4.34
C ILE A 82 2.98 -15.67 -3.06
N ASP A 83 4.19 -15.41 -2.56
CA ASP A 83 4.65 -15.91 -1.26
C ASP A 83 3.83 -15.32 -0.09
N CYS A 84 3.71 -16.08 0.99
CA CYS A 84 2.82 -15.75 2.11
C CYS A 84 3.20 -14.46 2.84
N ASP A 85 4.46 -14.02 2.76
CA ASP A 85 4.99 -12.81 3.38
C ASP A 85 5.06 -11.61 2.41
N MET A 86 4.18 -11.58 1.40
CA MET A 86 4.03 -10.45 0.48
C MET A 86 2.83 -9.58 0.86
N MET A 87 3.08 -8.40 1.41
CA MET A 87 2.04 -7.41 1.73
C MET A 87 1.60 -6.66 0.46
N PRO A 88 0.30 -6.51 0.14
CA PRO A 88 -0.13 -5.68 -0.99
C PRO A 88 0.11 -4.19 -0.73
N TYR A 89 0.39 -3.43 -1.79
CA TYR A 89 0.57 -1.98 -1.73
C TYR A 89 -0.28 -1.27 -2.79
N ASN A 90 0.19 -1.15 -4.04
CA ASN A 90 -0.59 -0.53 -5.12
C ASN A 90 -1.40 -1.54 -5.94
N HIS A 91 -2.42 -1.05 -6.64
CA HIS A 91 -3.28 -1.89 -7.49
C HIS A 91 -2.55 -2.31 -8.76
N MET A 92 -2.79 -3.55 -9.18
CA MET A 92 -2.20 -4.16 -10.39
C MET A 92 -3.25 -4.35 -11.49
N ASP A 93 -2.87 -4.06 -12.73
CA ASP A 93 -3.61 -4.55 -13.90
C ASP A 93 -3.30 -6.04 -14.11
N LEU A 94 -4.22 -6.89 -13.65
CA LEU A 94 -4.05 -8.34 -13.69
C LEU A 94 -4.13 -8.91 -15.11
N GLU A 95 -4.86 -8.24 -16.02
CA GLU A 95 -4.97 -8.71 -17.41
C GLU A 95 -3.63 -8.54 -18.13
N ASP A 96 -3.00 -7.38 -17.98
CA ASP A 96 -1.65 -7.14 -18.52
C ASP A 96 -0.59 -8.05 -17.89
N ILE A 97 -0.64 -8.22 -16.56
CA ILE A 97 0.36 -9.02 -15.82
C ILE A 97 0.29 -10.51 -16.17
N THR A 98 -0.90 -11.06 -16.40
CA THR A 98 -1.09 -12.51 -16.65
C THR A 98 -1.11 -12.90 -18.12
N LYS A 99 -1.11 -11.93 -19.04
CA LYS A 99 -1.14 -12.15 -20.50
C LYS A 99 0.03 -12.99 -21.01
N GLN A 100 1.18 -12.89 -20.35
CA GLN A 100 2.39 -13.67 -20.62
C GLN A 100 3.10 -13.99 -19.30
N LEU A 101 4.20 -14.75 -19.34
CA LEU A 101 5.04 -14.95 -18.16
C LEU A 101 5.60 -13.59 -17.70
N THR A 102 5.24 -13.19 -16.49
CA THR A 102 5.70 -11.98 -15.82
C THR A 102 6.37 -12.35 -14.50
N ILE A 103 7.57 -11.82 -14.29
CA ILE A 103 8.41 -12.08 -13.12
C ILE A 103 8.85 -10.77 -12.49
N CYS A 104 9.19 -10.81 -11.21
CA CYS A 104 9.90 -9.74 -10.53
C CYS A 104 11.09 -10.34 -9.80
N ASN A 105 12.26 -9.73 -9.93
CA ASN A 105 13.47 -10.21 -9.28
C ASN A 105 13.99 -9.20 -8.26
N GLU A 106 14.64 -9.73 -7.23
CA GLU A 106 15.24 -8.98 -6.12
C GLU A 106 16.39 -8.09 -6.58
N ASP A 107 17.05 -8.47 -7.68
CA ASP A 107 18.16 -7.74 -8.28
C ASP A 107 18.16 -7.84 -9.82
N GLY A 108 19.22 -7.32 -10.44
CA GLY A 108 19.43 -7.38 -11.88
C GLY A 108 19.96 -8.73 -12.40
N SER A 109 20.17 -9.74 -11.54
CA SER A 109 20.78 -11.02 -11.95
C SER A 109 19.94 -11.73 -13.02
N GLU A 110 20.61 -12.42 -13.93
CA GLU A 110 19.96 -13.35 -14.87
C GLU A 110 20.18 -14.82 -14.48
N GLU A 111 21.11 -15.11 -13.58
CA GLU A 111 21.40 -16.47 -13.09
C GLU A 111 20.58 -16.86 -11.86
N TYR A 112 19.90 -15.87 -11.29
CA TYR A 112 18.98 -15.97 -10.18
C TYR A 112 17.73 -15.20 -10.56
N CYS A 113 16.58 -15.78 -10.32
CA CYS A 113 15.35 -15.02 -10.33
C CYS A 113 14.46 -15.49 -9.20
N SER A 114 14.09 -14.55 -8.32
CA SER A 114 13.16 -14.81 -7.24
C SER A 114 11.86 -15.42 -7.77
N ILE A 115 11.28 -16.28 -6.94
CA ILE A 115 10.08 -17.06 -7.24
C ILE A 115 8.94 -16.75 -6.28
N GLY A 116 9.07 -15.68 -5.49
CA GLY A 116 8.04 -15.20 -4.57
C GLY A 116 6.92 -14.40 -5.24
N PHE A 117 7.12 -13.94 -6.48
CA PHE A 117 6.06 -13.45 -7.36
C PHE A 117 6.28 -14.02 -8.77
N ILE A 118 5.26 -14.71 -9.30
CA ILE A 118 5.24 -15.18 -10.68
C ILE A 118 3.81 -15.08 -11.20
N ALA A 119 3.61 -14.47 -12.36
CA ALA A 119 2.33 -14.47 -13.06
C ALA A 119 2.50 -15.08 -14.45
N ALA A 120 1.54 -15.89 -14.91
CA ALA A 120 1.63 -16.54 -16.21
C ALA A 120 0.27 -17.04 -16.72
N PRO A 121 0.12 -17.21 -18.05
CA PRO A 121 -0.97 -18.01 -18.59
C PRO A 121 -0.77 -19.49 -18.27
N PRO A 122 -1.87 -20.28 -18.17
CA PRO A 122 -1.77 -21.73 -18.00
C PRO A 122 -1.02 -22.38 -19.19
N GLY A 123 -0.30 -23.46 -18.92
CA GLY A 123 0.41 -24.26 -19.92
C GLY A 123 1.75 -23.67 -20.36
N HIS A 124 2.28 -22.65 -19.67
CA HIS A 124 3.54 -22.02 -20.07
C HIS A 124 4.73 -23.00 -19.99
N ALA A 125 5.50 -23.10 -21.09
CA ALA A 125 6.53 -24.13 -21.29
C ALA A 125 7.64 -24.12 -20.23
N LEU A 126 8.00 -22.95 -19.67
CA LEU A 126 8.98 -22.85 -18.58
C LEU A 126 8.66 -23.80 -17.42
N PHE A 127 7.41 -23.83 -16.97
CA PHE A 127 7.02 -24.64 -15.82
C PHE A 127 7.08 -26.12 -16.15
N HIS A 128 6.66 -26.51 -17.35
CA HIS A 128 6.81 -27.88 -17.82
C HIS A 128 8.28 -28.33 -17.76
N ASP A 129 9.20 -27.52 -18.30
CA ASP A 129 10.62 -27.87 -18.36
C ASP A 129 11.25 -27.97 -16.96
N LEU A 130 10.85 -27.08 -16.03
CA LEU A 130 11.26 -27.14 -14.62
C LEU A 130 10.72 -28.39 -13.92
N ILE A 131 9.43 -28.69 -14.08
CA ILE A 131 8.80 -29.89 -13.49
C ILE A 131 9.50 -31.14 -14.02
N GLN A 132 9.65 -31.26 -15.34
CA GLN A 132 10.30 -32.41 -15.97
C GLN A 132 11.75 -32.60 -15.49
N HIS A 133 12.50 -31.51 -15.33
CA HIS A 133 13.85 -31.57 -14.78
C HIS A 133 13.86 -32.11 -13.35
N ILE A 134 13.01 -31.53 -12.48
CA ILE A 134 13.00 -31.87 -11.05
C ILE A 134 12.54 -33.31 -10.82
N ILE A 135 11.51 -33.79 -11.53
CA ILE A 135 11.00 -35.15 -11.33
C ILE A 135 11.98 -36.23 -11.84
N HIS A 136 12.83 -35.91 -12.83
CA HIS A 136 13.79 -36.86 -13.44
C HIS A 136 15.24 -36.71 -12.95
N THR A 137 15.51 -35.83 -11.98
CA THR A 137 16.86 -35.61 -11.43
C THR A 137 16.89 -35.92 -9.93
N ASP A 138 18.05 -36.35 -9.44
CA ASP A 138 18.32 -36.43 -8.00
C ASP A 138 18.55 -35.02 -7.43
N ILE A 139 17.71 -34.63 -6.47
CA ILE A 139 17.68 -33.27 -5.94
C ILE A 139 18.40 -33.22 -4.59
N ASP A 140 19.36 -32.31 -4.46
CA ASP A 140 19.97 -31.97 -3.18
C ASP A 140 19.07 -30.99 -2.42
N GLU A 141 18.25 -31.52 -1.51
CA GLU A 141 17.32 -30.77 -0.66
C GLU A 141 18.03 -29.87 0.37
N THR A 142 19.35 -30.00 0.56
CA THR A 142 20.12 -29.10 1.44
C THR A 142 20.40 -27.74 0.80
N LYS A 143 20.21 -27.63 -0.53
CA LYS A 143 20.42 -26.41 -1.32
C LYS A 143 19.20 -26.12 -2.22
N PRO A 144 18.00 -25.99 -1.63
CA PRO A 144 16.77 -25.84 -2.40
C PRO A 144 16.80 -24.59 -3.30
N ASN A 145 17.45 -23.52 -2.85
CA ASN A 145 17.64 -22.31 -3.66
C ASN A 145 18.37 -22.56 -5.00
N ILE A 146 19.18 -23.63 -5.08
CA ILE A 146 19.94 -24.02 -6.28
C ILE A 146 19.21 -25.09 -7.09
N THR A 147 18.69 -26.13 -6.42
CA THR A 147 18.24 -27.37 -7.07
C THR A 147 16.76 -27.37 -7.43
N THR A 148 15.93 -26.57 -6.77
CA THR A 148 14.49 -26.44 -7.06
C THR A 148 14.04 -24.98 -7.21
N GLY A 149 14.76 -24.06 -6.59
CA GLY A 149 14.36 -22.68 -6.37
C GLY A 149 14.98 -21.66 -7.34
N PRO A 150 15.29 -20.44 -6.87
CA PRO A 150 15.53 -19.28 -7.75
C PRO A 150 16.67 -19.40 -8.76
N HIS A 151 17.74 -20.12 -8.46
CA HIS A 151 18.83 -20.32 -9.43
C HIS A 151 18.45 -21.32 -10.52
N LEU A 152 17.69 -22.38 -10.19
CA LEU A 152 17.16 -23.28 -11.21
C LEU A 152 16.18 -22.52 -12.10
N PHE A 153 15.25 -21.78 -11.48
CA PHE A 153 14.27 -20.96 -12.18
C PHE A 153 14.96 -19.95 -13.12
N GLY A 154 15.92 -19.18 -12.63
CA GLY A 154 16.69 -18.22 -13.45
C GLY A 154 17.41 -18.87 -14.64
N ARG A 155 18.06 -20.02 -14.45
CA ARG A 155 18.73 -20.75 -15.55
C ARG A 155 17.77 -21.17 -16.66
N TYR A 156 16.57 -21.63 -16.32
CA TYR A 156 15.57 -22.02 -17.31
C TYR A 156 14.90 -20.79 -17.92
N LEU A 157 14.61 -19.76 -17.13
CA LEU A 157 13.98 -18.51 -17.55
C LEU A 157 14.70 -17.87 -18.75
N LYS A 158 16.03 -17.95 -18.83
CA LYS A 158 16.85 -17.48 -19.97
C LYS A 158 16.40 -18.03 -21.34
N LYS A 159 15.72 -19.18 -21.36
CA LYS A 159 15.27 -19.86 -22.59
C LYS A 159 13.82 -19.54 -22.98
N HIS A 160 13.10 -18.76 -22.16
CA HIS A 160 11.68 -18.48 -22.37
C HIS A 160 11.41 -16.97 -22.40
N PRO A 161 10.54 -16.49 -23.31
CA PRO A 161 10.14 -15.09 -23.34
C PRO A 161 9.37 -14.73 -22.06
N HIS A 162 9.67 -13.57 -21.48
CA HIS A 162 9.04 -13.10 -20.26
C HIS A 162 9.06 -11.56 -20.16
N LYS A 163 8.15 -11.01 -19.37
CA LYS A 163 8.16 -9.62 -18.90
C LYS A 163 8.85 -9.57 -17.54
N ARG A 164 9.88 -8.75 -17.39
CA ARG A 164 10.49 -8.45 -16.09
C ARG A 164 9.95 -7.12 -15.56
N LEU A 165 9.30 -7.16 -14.40
CA LEU A 165 8.91 -5.95 -13.68
C LEU A 165 10.15 -5.29 -13.04
N PRO A 166 10.11 -3.97 -12.78
CA PRO A 166 11.13 -3.32 -11.96
C PRO A 166 11.27 -4.02 -10.60
N THR A 167 12.48 -4.08 -10.04
CA THR A 167 12.74 -4.69 -8.72
C THR A 167 11.84 -4.12 -7.63
N ALA A 168 11.62 -2.79 -7.63
CA ALA A 168 10.78 -2.11 -6.65
C ALA A 168 9.29 -2.50 -6.70
N ALA A 169 8.84 -3.23 -7.73
CA ALA A 169 7.46 -3.70 -7.83
C ALA A 169 7.07 -4.66 -6.70
N PHE A 170 8.01 -5.49 -6.24
CA PHE A 170 7.82 -6.43 -5.13
C PHE A 170 8.94 -6.41 -4.07
N TYR A 171 10.12 -5.87 -4.43
CA TYR A 171 11.31 -5.80 -3.59
C TYR A 171 11.81 -4.35 -3.47
N PRO A 172 11.01 -3.41 -2.90
CA PRO A 172 11.44 -2.02 -2.73
C PRO A 172 12.60 -1.87 -1.73
N TYR A 173 12.91 -2.91 -0.97
CA TYR A 173 14.08 -3.02 -0.11
C TYR A 173 14.59 -4.47 -0.10
N GLN A 174 15.85 -4.62 0.26
CA GLN A 174 16.56 -5.90 0.25
C GLN A 174 16.47 -6.60 1.62
N TYR A 175 16.68 -7.91 1.66
CA TYR A 175 16.60 -8.72 2.88
C TYR A 175 17.55 -8.25 4.01
N ASN A 176 18.62 -7.54 3.66
CA ASN A 176 19.64 -7.02 4.57
C ASN A 176 19.40 -5.55 4.96
N GLN A 177 18.28 -4.96 4.54
CA GLN A 177 17.85 -3.61 4.91
C GLN A 177 16.69 -3.69 5.91
N PRO A 178 16.59 -2.75 6.87
CA PRO A 178 15.41 -2.66 7.71
C PRO A 178 14.16 -2.34 6.87
N PHE A 179 13.00 -2.82 7.31
CA PHE A 179 11.71 -2.47 6.69
C PHE A 179 11.52 -0.95 6.62
N SER A 180 11.91 -0.23 7.68
CA SER A 180 11.83 1.23 7.75
C SER A 180 12.61 1.98 6.65
N SER A 181 13.53 1.31 5.94
CA SER A 181 14.20 1.89 4.78
C SER A 181 13.25 2.28 3.65
N ILE A 182 12.04 1.72 3.60
CA ILE A 182 11.01 2.10 2.62
C ILE A 182 10.36 3.45 2.95
N PHE A 183 10.45 3.93 4.19
CA PHE A 183 9.76 5.17 4.60
C PHE A 183 10.28 6.38 3.84
N ALA A 184 11.56 6.38 3.45
CA ALA A 184 12.17 7.45 2.66
C ALA A 184 12.12 7.19 1.13
N LYS A 185 11.54 6.07 0.68
CA LYS A 185 11.47 5.69 -0.74
C LYS A 185 10.15 6.14 -1.36
N ASN A 186 10.18 6.36 -2.68
CA ASN A 186 8.97 6.45 -3.51
C ASN A 186 8.52 5.01 -3.82
N LEU A 187 7.24 4.73 -3.63
CA LEU A 187 6.64 3.41 -3.76
C LEU A 187 5.55 3.38 -4.85
N ASP A 188 5.53 4.34 -5.78
CA ASP A 188 4.47 4.46 -6.79
C ASP A 188 4.43 3.24 -7.72
N SER A 189 5.59 2.65 -7.98
CA SER A 189 5.72 1.43 -8.80
C SER A 189 5.59 0.12 -8.01
N THR A 190 5.33 0.19 -6.70
CA THR A 190 5.32 -0.97 -5.79
C THR A 190 3.92 -1.59 -5.69
N TYR A 191 3.74 -2.78 -6.24
CA TYR A 191 2.48 -3.52 -6.16
C TYR A 191 2.36 -4.33 -4.87
N GLY A 192 3.47 -4.89 -4.41
CA GLY A 192 3.56 -5.60 -3.14
C GLY A 192 4.91 -5.37 -2.48
N ILE A 193 5.02 -5.74 -1.21
CA ILE A 193 6.24 -5.61 -0.42
C ILE A 193 6.52 -6.96 0.21
N HIS A 194 7.60 -7.60 -0.23
CA HIS A 194 8.11 -8.80 0.40
C HIS A 194 8.71 -8.43 1.77
N VAL A 195 8.07 -8.82 2.88
CA VAL A 195 8.48 -8.36 4.22
C VAL A 195 9.64 -9.14 4.84
N TRP A 196 10.15 -10.15 4.13
CA TRP A 196 11.28 -10.99 4.54
C TRP A 196 11.05 -11.65 5.90
N GLY A 197 9.94 -12.37 6.02
CA GLY A 197 9.45 -12.93 7.27
C GLY A 197 10.44 -13.85 7.98
N GLY A 198 11.40 -14.43 7.25
CA GLY A 198 12.64 -14.97 7.81
C GLY A 198 12.48 -16.13 8.80
N GLY A 199 11.30 -16.76 8.82
CA GLY A 199 10.98 -17.85 9.74
C GLY A 199 11.88 -19.09 9.59
N TRP A 200 12.50 -19.24 8.41
CA TRP A 200 13.44 -20.31 8.07
C TRP A 200 14.91 -19.99 8.38
N LEU A 201 15.24 -18.77 8.79
CA LEU A 201 16.63 -18.39 9.07
C LEU A 201 17.15 -19.06 10.34
N SER A 202 18.42 -19.48 10.32
CA SER A 202 19.08 -20.04 11.50
C SER A 202 19.26 -18.97 12.58
N PRO A 203 19.42 -19.36 13.87
CA PRO A 203 19.71 -18.42 14.95
C PRO A 203 20.91 -17.49 14.67
N GLU A 204 21.96 -18.01 14.02
CA GLU A 204 23.17 -17.28 13.67
C GLU A 204 22.86 -16.18 12.65
N VAL A 205 22.14 -16.50 11.57
CA VAL A 205 21.74 -15.52 10.55
C VAL A 205 20.80 -14.47 11.14
N LYS A 206 19.89 -14.87 12.05
CA LYS A 206 19.05 -13.91 12.77
C LYS A 206 19.88 -12.97 13.65
N LYS A 207 20.91 -13.47 14.33
CA LYS A 207 21.83 -12.64 15.13
C LYS A 207 22.59 -11.64 14.25
N GLU A 208 23.08 -12.05 13.09
CA GLU A 208 23.72 -11.15 12.12
C GLU A 208 22.76 -10.06 11.63
N ARG A 209 21.50 -10.43 11.34
CA ARG A 209 20.45 -9.47 10.96
C ARG A 209 20.16 -8.49 12.08
N ILE A 210 20.06 -8.92 13.34
CA ILE A 210 19.89 -8.01 14.50
C ILE A 210 21.03 -6.99 14.55
N ILE A 211 22.27 -7.43 14.38
CA ILE A 211 23.43 -6.52 14.38
C ILE A 211 23.35 -5.52 13.23
N ALA A 212 22.93 -5.96 12.03
CA ALA A 212 22.74 -5.06 10.90
C ALA A 212 21.64 -4.02 11.16
N LEU A 213 20.52 -4.41 11.76
CA LEU A 213 19.41 -3.53 12.13
C LEU A 213 19.84 -2.48 13.17
N ILE A 214 20.59 -2.90 14.19
CA ILE A 214 21.18 -1.98 15.18
C ILE A 214 22.10 -0.96 14.49
N LYS A 215 22.96 -1.41 13.56
CA LYS A 215 23.87 -0.54 12.80
C LYS A 215 23.14 0.44 11.90
N SER A 216 21.99 0.06 11.33
CA SER A 216 21.14 0.96 10.55
C SER A 216 20.28 1.89 11.41
N GLY A 217 20.25 1.68 12.74
CA GLY A 217 19.48 2.47 13.67
C GLY A 217 18.03 2.02 13.86
N ASP A 218 17.61 0.89 13.28
CA ASP A 218 16.27 0.33 13.44
C ASP A 218 16.23 -0.59 14.67
N VAL A 219 15.79 -0.03 15.80
CA VAL A 219 15.74 -0.77 17.07
C VAL A 219 14.43 -1.51 17.26
N GLU A 220 13.37 -1.12 16.56
CA GLU A 220 12.06 -1.79 16.62
C GLU A 220 12.10 -3.17 15.95
N GLU A 221 12.61 -3.24 14.71
CA GLU A 221 12.76 -4.52 14.02
C GLU A 221 13.83 -5.39 14.72
N ALA A 222 14.92 -4.78 15.18
CA ALA A 222 15.95 -5.47 15.94
C ALA A 222 15.38 -6.10 17.22
N ARG A 223 14.54 -5.37 17.97
CA ARG A 223 13.87 -5.86 19.18
C ARG A 223 12.98 -7.06 18.88
N LYS A 224 12.09 -6.94 17.88
CA LYS A 224 11.18 -8.04 17.49
C LYS A 224 11.94 -9.32 17.14
N LEU A 225 13.03 -9.20 16.40
CA LEU A 225 13.84 -10.36 16.02
C LEU A 225 14.64 -10.90 17.21
N ALA A 226 15.14 -10.03 18.09
CA ALA A 226 15.86 -10.41 19.30
C ALA A 226 14.97 -11.14 20.31
N ASP A 227 13.68 -10.80 20.40
CA ASP A 227 12.72 -11.47 21.29
C ASP A 227 12.47 -12.93 20.89
N MET A 228 12.81 -13.31 19.65
CA MET A 228 12.72 -14.69 19.17
C MET A 228 13.96 -15.53 19.50
N LEU A 229 15.00 -14.95 20.10
CA LEU A 229 16.26 -15.62 20.39
C LEU A 229 16.61 -15.56 21.89
N ASP A 230 17.20 -16.64 22.36
CA ASP A 230 17.82 -16.75 23.69
C ASP A 230 19.34 -16.51 23.62
N GLY A 231 19.95 -16.16 24.75
CA GLY A 231 21.42 -16.06 24.86
C GLY A 231 22.06 -14.86 24.13
N ILE A 232 21.27 -13.82 23.85
CA ILE A 232 21.73 -12.58 23.19
C ILE A 232 21.47 -11.32 24.03
N ASP A 233 21.56 -11.44 25.35
CA ASP A 233 21.20 -10.38 26.31
C ASP A 233 21.99 -9.08 26.09
N GLU A 234 23.25 -9.18 25.65
CA GLU A 234 24.06 -8.01 25.30
C GLU A 234 23.44 -7.20 24.15
N LEU A 235 22.96 -7.87 23.09
CA LEU A 235 22.28 -7.19 21.98
C LEU A 235 20.94 -6.60 22.44
N LYS A 236 20.17 -7.31 23.27
CA LYS A 236 18.93 -6.79 23.86
C LYS A 236 19.21 -5.54 24.69
N ASN A 237 20.28 -5.52 25.48
CA ASN A 237 20.67 -4.35 26.29
C ASN A 237 21.09 -3.16 25.42
N ILE A 238 21.81 -3.40 24.31
CA ILE A 238 22.16 -2.34 23.34
C ILE A 238 20.90 -1.72 22.73
N ILE A 239 19.95 -2.55 22.28
CA ILE A 239 18.67 -2.11 21.70
C ILE A 239 17.92 -1.20 22.70
N HIS A 240 17.73 -1.66 23.94
CA HIS A 240 17.06 -0.87 24.98
C HIS A 240 17.83 0.41 25.34
N GLY A 241 19.16 0.37 25.34
CA GLY A 241 20.02 1.52 25.61
C GLY A 241 19.88 2.61 24.55
N ILE A 242 19.88 2.23 23.26
CA ILE A 242 19.68 3.16 22.13
C ILE A 242 18.28 3.77 22.19
N HIS A 243 17.25 2.95 22.40
CA HIS A 243 15.86 3.40 22.51
C HIS A 243 15.70 4.45 23.62
N ARG A 244 16.14 4.13 24.85
CA ARG A 244 16.10 5.06 25.99
C ARG A 244 16.89 6.34 25.75
N HIS A 245 18.06 6.23 25.12
CA HIS A 245 18.90 7.40 24.82
C HIS A 245 18.20 8.36 23.83
N ARG A 246 17.49 7.81 22.84
CA ARG A 246 16.70 8.63 21.90
C ARG A 246 15.52 9.31 22.59
N GLU A 247 14.81 8.63 23.49
CA GLU A 247 13.75 9.27 24.29
C GLU A 247 14.27 10.44 25.15
N GLN A 248 15.42 10.25 25.81
CA GLN A 248 16.08 11.29 26.60
C GLN A 248 16.57 12.46 25.73
N THR A 249 17.10 12.14 24.54
CA THR A 249 17.50 13.14 23.56
C THR A 249 16.30 13.97 23.13
N LEU A 250 15.17 13.35 22.77
CA LEU A 250 13.95 14.09 22.41
C LEU A 250 13.46 14.99 23.54
N THR A 251 13.46 14.49 24.77
CA THR A 251 13.08 15.29 25.95
C THR A 251 13.94 16.55 26.05
N SER A 252 15.23 16.42 25.80
CA SER A 252 16.18 17.53 25.82
C SER A 252 16.00 18.48 24.63
N VAL A 253 15.80 17.94 23.42
CA VAL A 253 15.55 18.72 22.20
C VAL A 253 14.31 19.59 22.37
N MET A 254 13.20 18.99 22.83
CA MET A 254 11.94 19.69 23.04
C MET A 254 12.01 20.77 24.13
N ALA A 255 12.97 20.68 25.05
CA ALA A 255 13.18 21.71 26.07
C ALA A 255 13.92 22.94 25.56
N ILE A 256 14.77 22.80 24.53
CA ILE A 256 15.64 23.87 24.03
C ILE A 256 15.24 24.41 22.65
N GLU A 257 14.58 23.59 21.84
CA GLU A 257 14.10 23.95 20.51
C GLU A 257 12.57 23.87 20.51
N GLN A 258 11.93 25.03 20.57
CA GLN A 258 10.47 25.14 20.60
C GLN A 258 9.87 25.27 19.20
N ASN A 259 10.68 25.63 18.20
CA ASN A 259 10.23 25.83 16.83
C ASN A 259 10.70 24.68 15.95
N VAL A 260 9.77 23.79 15.68
CA VAL A 260 10.01 22.63 14.83
C VAL A 260 9.72 23.01 13.38
N HIS A 261 10.74 22.92 12.52
CA HIS A 261 10.63 23.24 11.10
C HIS A 261 10.67 21.96 10.26
N PHE A 262 9.76 21.88 9.28
CA PHE A 262 9.76 20.81 8.28
C PHE A 262 10.77 21.12 7.20
N ASN A 263 11.62 20.14 6.88
CA ASN A 263 12.47 20.19 5.71
C ASN A 263 11.77 19.47 4.55
N ASP A 264 11.76 20.08 3.37
CA ASP A 264 11.19 19.46 2.17
C ASP A 264 11.84 18.11 1.83
N SER A 265 13.11 17.92 2.21
CA SER A 265 13.82 16.65 2.05
C SER A 265 13.18 15.49 2.83
N ASP A 266 12.46 15.79 3.90
CA ASP A 266 11.79 14.81 4.76
C ASP A 266 10.35 14.52 4.30
N ALA A 267 9.81 15.25 3.31
CA ALA A 267 8.41 15.14 2.89
C ALA A 267 7.97 13.70 2.61
N LYS A 268 8.86 12.88 2.03
CA LYS A 268 8.60 11.44 1.78
C LYS A 268 8.29 10.63 3.02
N LEU A 269 8.89 10.96 4.17
CA LEU A 269 8.62 10.28 5.45
C LEU A 269 7.21 10.59 5.97
N PHE A 270 6.65 11.73 5.53
CA PHE A 270 5.35 12.27 5.92
C PHE A 270 4.32 12.22 4.79
N GLU A 271 4.53 11.37 3.79
CA GLU A 271 3.46 11.02 2.84
C GLU A 271 2.29 10.40 3.61
N ILE A 272 1.07 10.76 3.20
CA ILE A 272 -0.15 10.42 3.94
C ILE A 272 -0.29 8.92 4.20
N SER A 273 0.00 8.07 3.22
CA SER A 273 -0.07 6.62 3.36
C SER A 273 0.81 6.09 4.52
N LYS A 274 2.01 6.65 4.70
CA LYS A 274 2.95 6.25 5.76
C LYS A 274 2.47 6.68 7.14
N VAL A 275 1.98 7.92 7.25
CA VAL A 275 1.41 8.44 8.50
C VAL A 275 0.16 7.64 8.88
N LEU A 276 -0.74 7.38 7.92
CA LEU A 276 -1.96 6.60 8.15
C LEU A 276 -1.66 5.13 8.49
N HIS A 277 -0.68 4.49 7.84
CA HIS A 277 -0.21 3.16 8.26
C HIS A 277 0.25 3.15 9.72
N TRP A 278 0.93 4.20 10.18
CA TRP A 278 1.30 4.34 11.59
C TRP A 278 0.08 4.59 12.49
N ILE A 279 -0.85 5.47 12.11
CA ILE A 279 -2.08 5.73 12.88
C ILE A 279 -2.87 4.45 13.06
N PHE A 280 -3.21 3.73 11.99
CA PHE A 280 -4.06 2.53 12.09
C PHE A 280 -3.37 1.32 12.71
N LYS A 281 -2.03 1.30 12.73
CA LYS A 281 -1.28 0.31 13.53
C LYS A 281 -1.43 0.57 15.04
N ASN A 282 -1.45 1.82 15.47
CA ASN A 282 -1.46 2.19 16.90
C ASN A 282 -2.86 2.53 17.45
N HIS A 283 -3.76 2.97 16.58
CA HIS A 283 -5.12 3.44 16.87
C HIS A 283 -6.09 2.84 15.83
N PRO A 284 -6.33 1.52 15.85
CA PRO A 284 -7.17 0.85 14.86
C PRO A 284 -8.66 1.24 14.97
N ASP A 285 -9.06 1.92 16.04
CA ASP A 285 -10.42 2.42 16.30
C ASP A 285 -10.78 3.69 15.54
N LYS A 286 -9.81 4.34 14.90
CA LYS A 286 -10.00 5.61 14.19
C LYS A 286 -10.91 5.49 12.98
N VAL A 287 -11.62 6.58 12.67
CA VAL A 287 -12.60 6.61 11.56
C VAL A 287 -12.13 7.49 10.41
N ILE A 288 -12.24 6.97 9.18
CA ILE A 288 -11.98 7.72 7.94
C ILE A 288 -13.30 8.16 7.32
N TRP A 289 -13.44 9.45 6.99
CA TRP A 289 -14.41 9.88 5.98
C TRP A 289 -13.67 10.29 4.72
N GLN A 290 -14.11 9.78 3.57
CA GLN A 290 -13.61 10.17 2.25
C GLN A 290 -14.75 10.71 1.41
N ILE A 291 -14.61 11.96 0.97
CA ILE A 291 -15.63 12.68 0.21
C ILE A 291 -15.10 12.87 -1.21
N GLY A 292 -15.72 12.20 -2.18
CA GLY A 292 -15.17 12.08 -3.53
C GLY A 292 -14.23 10.88 -3.63
N ALA A 293 -14.78 9.67 -3.46
CA ALA A 293 -13.99 8.44 -3.45
C ALA A 293 -13.71 7.89 -4.87
N ALA A 294 -14.37 8.39 -5.91
CA ALA A 294 -14.32 7.82 -7.26
C ALA A 294 -14.61 6.30 -7.23
N ASP A 295 -13.72 5.47 -7.77
CA ASP A 295 -13.81 4.00 -7.66
C ASP A 295 -13.00 3.44 -6.47
N GLY A 296 -12.38 4.33 -5.69
CA GLY A 296 -11.49 4.08 -4.56
C GLY A 296 -10.22 3.30 -4.89
N VAL A 297 -9.82 3.31 -6.17
CA VAL A 297 -8.57 2.71 -6.68
C VAL A 297 -7.82 3.70 -7.57
N LEU A 298 -8.53 4.39 -8.45
CA LEU A 298 -8.01 5.39 -9.38
C LEU A 298 -7.43 6.57 -8.60
N VAL A 299 -6.10 6.62 -8.52
CA VAL A 299 -5.33 7.70 -7.87
C VAL A 299 -5.82 7.95 -6.43
N ASP A 300 -6.17 6.88 -5.70
CA ASP A 300 -6.62 7.00 -4.31
C ASP A 300 -5.41 6.97 -3.35
N PRO A 301 -5.14 8.05 -2.60
CA PRO A 301 -3.95 8.17 -1.76
C PRO A 301 -3.96 7.24 -0.54
N ILE A 302 -5.11 6.68 -0.18
CA ILE A 302 -5.32 5.88 1.02
C ILE A 302 -5.64 4.41 0.72
N ARG A 303 -5.74 3.99 -0.54
CA ARG A 303 -6.08 2.60 -0.92
C ARG A 303 -5.22 1.55 -0.22
N ASN A 304 -3.91 1.76 -0.14
CA ASN A 304 -2.99 0.83 0.54
C ASN A 304 -3.33 0.67 2.04
N VAL A 305 -3.80 1.72 2.71
CA VAL A 305 -4.24 1.67 4.11
C VAL A 305 -5.60 0.98 4.20
N MET A 306 -6.53 1.31 3.29
CA MET A 306 -7.86 0.71 3.25
C MET A 306 -7.81 -0.81 3.11
N ILE A 307 -6.92 -1.35 2.29
CA ILE A 307 -6.78 -2.80 2.12
C ILE A 307 -5.97 -3.46 3.23
N ASN A 308 -4.97 -2.80 3.82
CA ASN A 308 -4.13 -3.45 4.82
C ASN A 308 -4.73 -3.36 6.24
N ALA A 309 -5.32 -2.23 6.61
CA ALA A 309 -5.90 -2.02 7.93
C ALA A 309 -7.39 -2.37 8.01
N ASN A 310 -8.14 -2.31 6.89
CA ASN A 310 -9.61 -2.44 6.87
C ASN A 310 -10.29 -1.59 7.96
N PRO A 311 -10.02 -0.26 7.98
CA PRO A 311 -10.49 0.62 9.05
C PRO A 311 -12.00 0.83 9.00
N HIS A 312 -12.57 1.36 10.08
CA HIS A 312 -13.89 1.95 10.04
C HIS A 312 -13.88 3.16 9.12
N ALA A 313 -14.69 3.13 8.06
CA ALA A 313 -14.67 4.19 7.06
C ALA A 313 -16.04 4.46 6.43
N LEU A 314 -16.24 5.71 5.99
CA LEU A 314 -17.40 6.16 5.23
C LEU A 314 -16.92 6.85 3.94
N LEU A 315 -17.22 6.26 2.80
CA LEU A 315 -16.79 6.74 1.48
C LEU A 315 -18.00 7.25 0.70
N LEU A 316 -17.91 8.47 0.17
CA LEU A 316 -18.95 9.11 -0.61
C LEU A 316 -18.51 9.19 -2.07
N GLU A 317 -19.37 8.74 -2.98
CA GLU A 317 -19.19 8.96 -4.42
C GLU A 317 -20.54 9.27 -5.09
N PRO A 318 -20.77 10.50 -5.58
CA PRO A 318 -22.05 10.86 -6.20
C PRO A 318 -22.26 10.32 -7.62
N ASN A 319 -21.20 10.13 -8.41
CA ASN A 319 -21.29 9.63 -9.78
C ASN A 319 -21.73 8.14 -9.75
N PRO A 320 -22.91 7.77 -10.28
CA PRO A 320 -23.42 6.40 -10.27
C PRO A 320 -22.47 5.41 -10.96
N TYR A 321 -21.73 5.85 -11.98
CA TYR A 321 -20.78 4.98 -12.68
C TYR A 321 -19.59 4.63 -11.78
N MET A 322 -19.00 5.65 -11.13
CA MET A 322 -17.87 5.45 -10.23
C MET A 322 -18.29 4.75 -8.94
N PHE A 323 -19.46 5.07 -8.40
CA PHE A 323 -20.04 4.39 -7.25
C PHE A 323 -20.23 2.88 -7.49
N ALA A 324 -20.62 2.48 -8.71
CA ALA A 324 -20.73 1.06 -9.05
C ALA A 324 -19.36 0.35 -9.03
N PHE A 325 -18.29 1.01 -9.52
CA PHE A 325 -16.93 0.47 -9.41
C PHE A 325 -16.43 0.46 -7.97
N LEU A 326 -16.69 1.52 -7.20
CA LEU A 326 -16.38 1.60 -5.77
C LEU A 326 -17.01 0.44 -5.00
N ALA A 327 -18.30 0.16 -5.25
CA ALA A 327 -19.02 -0.94 -4.62
C ALA A 327 -18.39 -2.31 -4.92
N GLU A 328 -17.96 -2.55 -6.15
CA GLU A 328 -17.27 -3.78 -6.51
C GLU A 328 -15.86 -3.85 -5.88
N ASN A 329 -15.11 -2.74 -5.88
CA ASN A 329 -13.74 -2.65 -5.35
C ASN A 329 -13.66 -2.76 -3.82
N TYR A 330 -14.74 -2.40 -3.11
CA TYR A 330 -14.84 -2.42 -1.64
C TYR A 330 -15.74 -3.52 -1.09
N LYS A 331 -16.29 -4.43 -1.91
CA LYS A 331 -17.19 -5.49 -1.43
C LYS A 331 -16.61 -6.43 -0.36
N ASN A 332 -15.27 -6.52 -0.29
CA ASN A 332 -14.55 -7.30 0.71
C ASN A 332 -14.07 -6.46 1.92
N ASN A 333 -14.27 -5.14 1.92
CA ASN A 333 -13.95 -4.22 3.00
C ASN A 333 -15.13 -4.13 3.98
N THR A 334 -15.23 -5.10 4.88
CA THR A 334 -16.40 -5.27 5.76
C THR A 334 -16.62 -4.15 6.79
N ASN A 335 -15.60 -3.31 7.04
CA ASN A 335 -15.68 -2.21 7.99
C ASN A 335 -15.93 -0.85 7.30
N THR A 336 -16.15 -0.86 5.99
CA THR A 336 -16.32 0.35 5.18
C THR A 336 -17.76 0.46 4.69
N ASN A 337 -18.41 1.57 5.03
CA ASN A 337 -19.68 1.97 4.46
C ASN A 337 -19.45 2.86 3.25
N ILE A 338 -20.16 2.61 2.17
CA ILE A 338 -20.13 3.45 0.97
C ILE A 338 -21.53 4.02 0.73
N ILE A 339 -21.62 5.28 0.31
CA ILE A 339 -22.90 5.92 -0.02
C ILE A 339 -22.81 6.72 -1.32
N GLN A 340 -23.89 6.67 -2.09
CA GLN A 340 -23.98 7.37 -3.37
C GLN A 340 -24.58 8.78 -3.18
N ARG A 341 -23.79 9.71 -2.64
CA ARG A 341 -24.23 11.07 -2.30
C ARG A 341 -23.12 12.08 -2.52
N ALA A 342 -23.47 13.32 -2.90
CA ALA A 342 -22.56 14.46 -2.85
C ALA A 342 -22.68 15.20 -1.52
N TYR A 343 -21.62 15.85 -1.04
CA TYR A 343 -21.70 16.70 0.15
C TYR A 343 -22.37 18.04 -0.20
N SER A 344 -23.34 18.49 0.60
CA SER A 344 -23.93 19.83 0.46
C SER A 344 -24.42 20.40 1.80
N LEU A 345 -24.32 21.73 1.95
CA LEU A 345 -24.80 22.47 3.12
C LEU A 345 -26.30 22.81 3.04
N ASP A 346 -26.82 23.07 1.84
CA ASP A 346 -28.17 23.57 1.63
C ASP A 346 -29.21 22.47 1.40
N LYS A 347 -28.77 21.20 1.36
CA LYS A 347 -29.56 20.00 1.13
C LYS A 347 -30.30 19.99 -0.22
N GLN A 348 -29.94 20.87 -1.16
CA GLN A 348 -30.49 20.85 -2.51
C GLN A 348 -29.73 19.86 -3.38
N LYS A 349 -30.46 19.18 -4.27
CA LYS A 349 -29.84 18.30 -5.27
C LYS A 349 -28.86 19.08 -6.12
N LEU A 350 -27.75 18.44 -6.48
CA LEU A 350 -26.74 19.02 -7.35
C LEU A 350 -26.83 18.40 -8.74
N THR A 351 -26.52 19.18 -9.77
CA THR A 351 -26.29 18.65 -11.12
C THR A 351 -24.80 18.37 -11.29
N LEU A 352 -24.44 17.09 -11.39
CA LEU A 352 -23.07 16.65 -11.62
C LEU A 352 -22.80 16.49 -13.12
N ASN A 353 -21.65 16.98 -13.58
CA ASN A 353 -21.09 16.64 -14.90
C ASN A 353 -20.36 15.29 -14.77
N ALA A 354 -21.13 14.20 -14.81
CA ALA A 354 -20.58 12.85 -14.65
C ALA A 354 -19.89 12.38 -15.93
N ILE A 355 -18.70 11.82 -15.80
CA ILE A 355 -18.00 11.17 -16.91
C ILE A 355 -18.56 9.77 -17.13
N ASN A 356 -19.04 9.49 -18.35
CA ASN A 356 -19.53 8.16 -18.74
C ASN A 356 -18.35 7.26 -19.19
N PRO A 357 -18.05 6.15 -18.49
CA PRO A 357 -16.90 5.30 -18.81
C PRO A 357 -16.96 4.65 -20.19
N GLN A 358 -18.16 4.32 -20.69
CA GLN A 358 -18.32 3.73 -22.01
C GLN A 358 -17.95 4.72 -23.10
N LYS A 359 -18.35 6.00 -22.96
CA LYS A 359 -17.98 7.06 -23.90
C LYS A 359 -16.48 7.36 -23.87
N VAL A 360 -15.85 7.32 -22.68
CA VAL A 360 -14.39 7.46 -22.54
C VAL A 360 -13.66 6.38 -23.33
N LYS A 361 -14.10 5.13 -23.19
CA LYS A 361 -13.55 4.00 -23.93
C LYS A 361 -13.73 4.15 -25.45
N GLU A 362 -14.93 4.53 -25.90
CA GLU A 362 -15.23 4.75 -27.33
C GLU A 362 -14.43 5.91 -27.93
N ALA A 363 -14.17 6.96 -27.14
CA ALA A 363 -13.36 8.11 -27.54
C ALA A 363 -11.84 7.83 -27.53
N GLY A 364 -11.42 6.66 -27.01
CA GLY A 364 -10.01 6.31 -26.84
C GLY A 364 -9.29 7.22 -25.85
N LEU A 365 -10.00 7.70 -24.83
CA LEU A 365 -9.46 8.57 -23.80
C LEU A 365 -8.73 7.75 -22.71
N PRO A 366 -7.69 8.32 -22.08
CA PRO A 366 -6.94 7.65 -21.02
C PRO A 366 -7.79 7.45 -19.75
N GLY A 367 -7.46 6.42 -18.97
CA GLY A 367 -8.25 6.01 -17.81
C GLY A 367 -8.39 7.05 -16.70
N TRP A 368 -7.43 7.98 -16.54
CA TRP A 368 -7.51 9.05 -15.55
C TRP A 368 -8.73 9.97 -15.74
N VAL A 369 -9.28 10.04 -16.97
CA VAL A 369 -10.48 10.82 -17.28
C VAL A 369 -11.71 10.31 -16.52
N LEU A 370 -11.70 9.08 -16.00
CA LEU A 370 -12.82 8.55 -15.22
C LEU A 370 -12.99 9.28 -13.87
N GLY A 371 -11.92 9.87 -13.33
CA GLY A 371 -11.91 10.51 -12.01
C GLY A 371 -12.44 11.94 -11.96
N ILE A 372 -12.56 12.63 -13.10
CA ILE A 372 -12.69 14.11 -13.11
C ILE A 372 -14.12 14.66 -13.04
N SER A 373 -15.06 13.92 -12.44
CA SER A 373 -16.48 14.34 -12.42
C SER A 373 -16.71 15.50 -11.45
N SER A 374 -17.29 16.61 -11.91
CA SER A 374 -17.45 17.83 -11.09
C SER A 374 -18.83 18.46 -11.24
N VAL A 375 -19.28 19.19 -10.21
CA VAL A 375 -20.50 20.03 -10.26
C VAL A 375 -20.25 21.35 -11.02
N TYR A 376 -18.99 21.67 -11.27
CA TYR A 376 -18.56 22.84 -12.02
C TYR A 376 -18.34 22.49 -13.50
N ASN A 377 -18.46 23.49 -14.38
CA ASN A 377 -18.21 23.32 -15.82
C ASN A 377 -16.77 23.70 -16.22
N ASP A 378 -16.00 24.27 -15.30
CA ASP A 378 -14.72 24.95 -15.52
C ASP A 378 -13.61 24.47 -14.56
N LYS A 379 -13.81 23.36 -13.86
CA LYS A 379 -12.82 22.72 -12.98
C LYS A 379 -12.17 21.50 -13.64
N ASN A 380 -10.97 21.12 -13.19
CA ASN A 380 -10.14 20.02 -13.72
C ASN A 380 -9.97 20.03 -15.23
N ALA A 381 -9.73 18.86 -15.82
CA ALA A 381 -9.65 18.69 -17.26
C ALA A 381 -11.00 18.97 -17.97
N ILE A 382 -12.13 19.06 -17.26
CA ILE A 382 -13.41 19.55 -17.82
C ILE A 382 -13.27 21.04 -18.19
N GLY A 383 -12.64 21.85 -17.34
CA GLY A 383 -12.33 23.26 -17.60
C GLY A 383 -11.04 23.50 -18.38
N GLY A 384 -10.31 22.45 -18.76
CA GLY A 384 -8.99 22.55 -19.38
C GLY A 384 -7.83 22.81 -18.41
N LEU A 385 -8.06 22.65 -17.09
CA LEU A 385 -6.99 22.67 -16.09
C LEU A 385 -6.13 21.39 -16.18
N GLY A 386 -4.95 21.42 -15.55
CA GLY A 386 -4.05 20.25 -15.49
C GLY A 386 -3.23 19.98 -16.76
N GLY A 387 -3.15 20.93 -17.69
CA GLY A 387 -2.29 20.82 -18.89
C GLY A 387 -2.85 19.96 -20.03
N THR A 388 -4.17 19.70 -20.02
CA THR A 388 -4.86 18.95 -21.08
C THR A 388 -4.96 19.78 -22.37
N ASP A 389 -4.62 19.19 -23.52
CA ASP A 389 -4.71 19.87 -24.81
C ASP A 389 -6.16 20.03 -25.29
N GLU A 390 -6.41 21.03 -26.16
CA GLU A 390 -7.76 21.39 -26.61
C GLU A 390 -8.50 20.22 -27.30
N GLN A 391 -7.79 19.35 -28.03
CA GLN A 391 -8.43 18.20 -28.69
C GLN A 391 -8.90 17.18 -27.66
N THR A 392 -8.07 16.89 -26.66
CA THR A 392 -8.44 16.00 -25.56
C THR A 392 -9.60 16.58 -24.75
N THR A 393 -9.55 17.86 -24.39
CA THR A 393 -10.65 18.55 -23.68
C THR A 393 -11.98 18.45 -24.45
N ARG A 394 -11.97 18.67 -25.77
CA ARG A 394 -13.18 18.50 -26.61
C ARG A 394 -13.73 17.07 -26.56
N LYS A 395 -12.88 16.05 -26.57
CA LYS A 395 -13.31 14.65 -26.42
C LYS A 395 -13.86 14.35 -25.02
N ILE A 396 -13.27 14.92 -23.98
CA ILE A 396 -13.78 14.80 -22.60
C ILE A 396 -15.21 15.35 -22.53
N HIS A 397 -15.47 16.53 -23.13
CA HIS A 397 -16.81 17.10 -23.16
C HIS A 397 -17.86 16.20 -23.83
N THR A 398 -17.49 15.38 -24.82
CA THR A 398 -18.45 14.43 -25.43
C THR A 398 -18.80 13.26 -24.50
N CYS A 399 -18.02 13.04 -23.44
CA CYS A 399 -18.22 11.98 -22.46
C CYS A 399 -19.06 12.42 -21.26
N ILE A 400 -19.35 13.71 -21.11
CA ILE A 400 -20.10 14.28 -19.98
C ILE A 400 -21.59 13.97 -20.10
N GLU A 401 -22.18 13.55 -18.99
CA GLU A 401 -23.61 13.42 -18.78
C GLU A 401 -24.03 14.23 -17.56
N LYS A 402 -25.01 15.11 -17.73
CA LYS A 402 -25.58 15.87 -16.62
C LYS A 402 -26.57 15.00 -15.87
N ILE A 403 -26.26 14.74 -14.61
CA ILE A 403 -27.09 13.90 -13.75
C ILE A 403 -27.44 14.65 -12.46
N GLU A 404 -28.66 14.48 -11.98
CA GLU A 404 -29.03 14.96 -10.65
C GLU A 404 -28.57 13.95 -9.60
N VAL A 405 -27.83 14.42 -8.60
CA VAL A 405 -27.33 13.59 -7.51
C VAL A 405 -27.96 14.01 -6.19
N GLU A 406 -28.29 13.01 -5.38
CA GLU A 406 -28.73 13.22 -4.01
C GLU A 406 -27.56 13.73 -3.16
N VAL A 407 -27.88 14.55 -2.16
CA VAL A 407 -26.87 15.17 -1.29
C VAL A 407 -26.99 14.72 0.15
N VAL A 408 -25.94 14.97 0.91
CA VAL A 408 -25.83 14.68 2.34
C VAL A 408 -25.02 15.80 3.02
N GLY A 409 -25.33 16.10 4.28
CA GLY A 409 -24.58 17.06 5.10
C GLY A 409 -23.98 16.41 6.34
N PHE A 410 -23.26 17.18 7.15
CA PHE A 410 -22.53 16.69 8.33
C PHE A 410 -23.36 15.81 9.27
N ASP A 411 -24.52 16.30 9.74
CA ASP A 411 -25.35 15.58 10.72
C ASP A 411 -25.81 14.21 10.23
N GLU A 412 -26.12 14.10 8.94
CA GLU A 412 -26.56 12.84 8.35
C GLU A 412 -25.39 11.87 8.17
N LEU A 413 -24.22 12.36 7.74
CA LEU A 413 -23.00 11.54 7.72
C LEU A 413 -22.60 11.07 9.12
N LEU A 414 -22.73 11.94 10.12
CA LEU A 414 -22.48 11.60 11.51
C LEU A 414 -23.41 10.48 11.96
N ALA A 415 -24.70 10.53 11.61
CA ALA A 415 -25.65 9.47 11.90
C ALA A 415 -25.29 8.14 11.19
N ILE A 416 -24.90 8.19 9.92
CA ILE A 416 -24.46 7.00 9.15
C ILE A 416 -23.17 6.40 9.73
N SER A 417 -22.30 7.25 10.27
CA SER A 417 -21.04 6.89 10.93
C SER A 417 -21.23 6.53 12.41
N ASN A 418 -22.43 6.08 12.82
CA ASN A 418 -22.76 5.70 14.21
C ASN A 418 -22.42 6.78 15.25
N ALA A 419 -22.68 8.04 14.92
CA ALA A 419 -22.35 9.22 15.73
C ALA A 419 -20.84 9.42 15.99
N VAL A 420 -19.97 8.84 15.16
CA VAL A 420 -18.52 9.05 15.23
C VAL A 420 -18.07 9.98 14.10
N PRO A 421 -17.54 11.17 14.41
CA PRO A 421 -17.00 12.10 13.41
C PRO A 421 -15.66 11.57 12.85
N PRO A 422 -15.15 12.15 11.74
CA PRO A 422 -13.90 11.68 11.15
C PRO A 422 -12.68 12.02 12.02
N ASP A 423 -11.84 11.03 12.29
CA ASP A 423 -10.46 11.26 12.73
C ASP A 423 -9.54 11.54 11.54
N VAL A 424 -9.86 10.97 10.36
CA VAL A 424 -9.15 11.21 9.10
C VAL A 424 -10.17 11.67 8.07
N LEU A 425 -9.89 12.78 7.40
CA LEU A 425 -10.75 13.35 6.38
C LEU A 425 -10.01 13.42 5.05
N ILE A 426 -10.48 12.70 4.05
CA ILE A 426 -9.97 12.76 2.68
C ILE A 426 -11.03 13.46 1.82
N ILE A 427 -10.62 14.44 1.04
CA ILE A 427 -11.51 15.20 0.18
C ILE A 427 -10.88 15.26 -1.20
N ASP A 428 -11.68 14.89 -2.18
CA ASP A 428 -11.41 15.08 -3.60
C ASP A 428 -12.75 15.43 -4.27
N ALA A 429 -13.26 16.60 -3.89
CA ALA A 429 -14.60 17.06 -4.27
C ALA A 429 -14.55 18.13 -5.36
N GLU A 430 -13.43 18.17 -6.10
CA GLU A 430 -13.27 18.94 -7.33
C GLU A 430 -13.63 20.43 -7.19
N GLY A 431 -13.21 21.03 -6.07
CA GLY A 431 -13.37 22.46 -5.75
C GLY A 431 -14.28 22.79 -4.57
N MET A 432 -14.97 21.81 -3.98
CA MET A 432 -15.82 22.00 -2.78
C MET A 432 -15.05 21.86 -1.46
N ASP A 433 -13.75 21.59 -1.52
CA ASP A 433 -12.88 21.16 -0.43
C ASP A 433 -12.91 22.10 0.77
N LYS A 434 -12.72 23.41 0.54
CA LYS A 434 -12.78 24.41 1.63
C LYS A 434 -14.14 24.44 2.31
N ILE A 435 -15.23 24.38 1.54
CA ILE A 435 -16.61 24.47 2.08
C ILE A 435 -16.86 23.28 3.02
N ILE A 436 -16.41 22.09 2.63
CA ILE A 436 -16.51 20.87 3.44
C ILE A 436 -15.67 21.00 4.72
N ILE A 437 -14.42 21.49 4.62
CA ILE A 437 -13.54 21.68 5.78
C ILE A 437 -14.15 22.69 6.77
N ASP A 438 -14.65 23.82 6.27
CA ASP A 438 -15.27 24.87 7.08
C ASP A 438 -16.48 24.34 7.85
N ASP A 439 -17.33 23.53 7.20
CA ASP A 439 -18.51 22.93 7.82
C ASP A 439 -18.16 21.88 8.89
N ILE A 440 -17.18 21.01 8.62
CA ILE A 440 -16.65 20.07 9.61
C ILE A 440 -16.10 20.85 10.82
N PHE A 441 -15.42 21.97 10.57
CA PHE A 441 -14.88 22.80 11.63
C PHE A 441 -15.97 23.52 12.45
N ALA A 442 -17.05 23.95 11.80
CA ALA A 442 -18.22 24.55 12.45
C ALA A 442 -18.92 23.57 13.40
N HIS A 443 -18.85 22.27 13.12
CA HIS A 443 -19.33 21.20 14.01
C HIS A 443 -18.32 20.79 15.10
N ASN A 444 -17.31 21.62 15.36
CA ASN A 444 -16.27 21.37 16.37
C ASN A 444 -15.50 20.05 16.17
N CYS A 445 -15.44 19.56 14.92
CA CYS A 445 -14.59 18.44 14.54
C CYS A 445 -13.22 18.97 14.08
N ARG A 446 -12.14 18.34 14.54
CA ARG A 446 -10.76 18.66 14.17
C ARG A 446 -10.02 17.35 13.87
N PRO A 447 -10.13 16.85 12.62
CA PRO A 447 -9.48 15.60 12.22
C PRO A 447 -7.99 15.57 12.58
N MET A 448 -7.46 14.39 12.86
CA MET A 448 -6.02 14.15 13.04
C MET A 448 -5.25 14.41 11.75
N VAL A 449 -5.85 14.02 10.62
CA VAL A 449 -5.28 14.16 9.27
C VAL A 449 -6.37 14.64 8.33
N MET A 450 -6.05 15.61 7.49
CA MET A 450 -6.86 15.99 6.35
C MET A 450 -6.02 15.91 5.07
N HIS A 451 -6.64 15.49 3.97
CA HIS A 451 -6.04 15.50 2.64
C HIS A 451 -7.04 16.11 1.67
N PHE A 452 -6.62 17.11 0.90
CA PHE A 452 -7.51 17.83 0.00
C PHE A 452 -6.73 18.43 -1.18
N GLU A 453 -7.44 18.67 -2.28
CA GLU A 453 -6.87 19.27 -3.48
C GLU A 453 -6.94 20.81 -3.40
N ILE A 454 -5.92 21.50 -3.89
CA ILE A 454 -5.92 22.97 -4.03
C ILE A 454 -5.96 23.43 -5.50
N GLN A 455 -5.79 22.55 -6.48
CA GLN A 455 -5.74 22.94 -7.90
C GLN A 455 -7.06 23.58 -8.35
N CYS A 456 -8.20 23.06 -7.90
CA CYS A 456 -9.52 23.60 -8.22
C CYS A 456 -9.98 24.76 -7.32
N MET A 457 -9.18 25.17 -6.35
CA MET A 457 -9.54 26.20 -5.38
C MET A 457 -9.11 27.60 -5.83
N GLU A 458 -9.97 28.60 -5.62
CA GLU A 458 -9.61 29.99 -5.90
C GLU A 458 -8.46 30.47 -4.99
N PRO A 459 -7.50 31.29 -5.49
CA PRO A 459 -6.33 31.68 -4.71
C PRO A 459 -6.63 32.34 -3.35
N GLY A 460 -7.71 33.13 -3.27
CA GLY A 460 -8.15 33.74 -2.00
C GLY A 460 -8.63 32.71 -0.98
N ASN A 461 -9.34 31.67 -1.44
CA ASN A 461 -9.81 30.57 -0.60
C ASN A 461 -8.63 29.74 -0.07
N ILE A 462 -7.60 29.51 -0.90
CA ILE A 462 -6.38 28.81 -0.47
C ILE A 462 -5.70 29.60 0.65
N GLN A 463 -5.54 30.91 0.50
CA GLN A 463 -4.90 31.75 1.53
C GLN A 463 -5.68 31.74 2.85
N GLU A 464 -7.00 31.83 2.79
CA GLU A 464 -7.88 31.78 3.97
C GLU A 464 -7.84 30.41 4.66
N LEU A 465 -7.90 29.32 3.88
CA LEU A 465 -7.82 27.96 4.42
C LEU A 465 -6.47 27.71 5.09
N VAL A 466 -5.36 28.05 4.41
CA VAL A 466 -4.00 27.93 4.97
C VAL A 466 -3.87 28.73 6.27
N ALA A 467 -4.39 29.96 6.31
CA ALA A 467 -4.37 30.79 7.52
C ALA A 467 -5.17 30.14 8.67
N THR A 468 -6.31 29.53 8.36
CA THR A 468 -7.17 28.83 9.34
C THR A 468 -6.48 27.58 9.90
N LEU A 469 -5.76 26.83 9.06
CA LEU A 469 -5.14 25.56 9.45
C LEU A 469 -3.81 25.73 10.21
N ASN A 470 -3.01 26.75 9.88
CA ASN A 470 -1.64 26.92 10.38
C ASN A 470 -1.51 26.99 11.92
N ASP A 471 -2.58 27.36 12.63
CA ASP A 471 -2.58 27.38 14.09
C ASP A 471 -2.47 25.96 14.69
N GLN A 472 -3.21 25.00 14.12
CA GLN A 472 -3.37 23.66 14.70
C GLN A 472 -2.75 22.54 13.86
N TYR A 473 -2.40 22.82 12.60
CA TYR A 473 -1.92 21.82 11.65
C TYR A 473 -0.57 22.21 11.05
N PHE A 474 0.21 21.19 10.68
CA PHE A 474 1.30 21.30 9.73
C PHE A 474 0.77 20.94 8.34
N LEU A 475 1.10 21.78 7.35
CA LEU A 475 0.68 21.60 5.97
C LEU A 475 1.86 21.14 5.12
N LEU A 476 1.71 20.02 4.42
CA LEU A 476 2.67 19.50 3.46
C LEU A 476 2.00 19.39 2.09
N GLN A 477 2.58 20.04 1.10
CA GLN A 477 2.08 20.04 -0.28
C GLN A 477 2.77 18.95 -1.11
N PHE A 478 1.96 18.16 -1.82
CA PHE A 478 2.39 17.10 -2.72
C PHE A 478 1.79 17.35 -4.10
N GLY A 479 2.47 18.17 -4.91
CA GLY A 479 1.91 18.59 -6.20
C GLY A 479 0.67 19.48 -6.01
N ASN A 480 -0.50 18.98 -6.42
CA ASN A 480 -1.78 19.67 -6.31
C ASN A 480 -2.51 19.38 -4.99
N ASP A 481 -2.04 18.40 -4.23
CA ASP A 481 -2.66 17.96 -2.99
C ASP A 481 -1.96 18.57 -1.78
N VAL A 482 -2.71 18.77 -0.71
CA VAL A 482 -2.20 19.20 0.59
C VAL A 482 -2.62 18.20 1.64
N SER A 483 -1.64 17.69 2.39
CA SER A 483 -1.88 16.93 3.62
C SER A 483 -1.71 17.86 4.82
N ALA A 484 -2.78 18.04 5.59
CA ALA A 484 -2.77 18.76 6.85
C ALA A 484 -2.77 17.78 8.02
N TYR A 485 -1.73 17.81 8.84
CA TYR A 485 -1.62 16.95 10.02
C TYR A 485 -1.74 17.78 11.28
N ARG A 486 -2.60 17.36 12.21
CA ARG A 486 -2.71 18.04 13.49
C ARG A 486 -1.36 17.99 14.22
N LYS A 487 -0.93 19.10 14.80
CA LYS A 487 0.45 19.27 15.30
C LYS A 487 0.83 18.19 16.32
N ASP A 488 -0.05 17.83 17.24
CA ASP A 488 0.15 16.74 18.21
C ASP A 488 0.43 15.39 17.51
N VAL A 489 -0.38 15.04 16.51
CA VAL A 489 -0.30 13.76 15.79
C VAL A 489 0.99 13.65 14.99
N LEU A 490 1.33 14.71 14.24
CA LEU A 490 2.56 14.70 13.43
C LEU A 490 3.80 14.65 14.31
N MET A 491 3.77 15.35 15.46
CA MET A 491 4.84 15.30 16.44
C MET A 491 4.99 13.91 17.04
N GLU A 492 3.90 13.21 17.38
CA GLU A 492 3.96 11.83 17.87
C GLU A 492 4.53 10.86 16.83
N TYR A 493 4.09 10.97 15.57
CA TYR A 493 4.64 10.17 14.48
C TYR A 493 6.14 10.42 14.30
N ALA A 494 6.57 11.69 14.25
CA ALA A 494 7.97 12.06 14.12
C ALA A 494 8.81 11.51 15.29
N LYS A 495 8.31 11.60 16.53
CA LYS A 495 8.99 11.02 17.70
C LYS A 495 9.12 9.51 17.56
N SER A 496 8.06 8.83 17.12
CA SER A 496 8.05 7.39 16.93
C SER A 496 9.12 6.95 15.93
N ILE A 497 9.19 7.56 14.74
CA ILE A 497 10.17 7.17 13.72
C ILE A 497 11.62 7.56 14.10
N TYR A 498 11.81 8.58 14.94
CA TYR A 498 13.12 8.87 15.51
C TYR A 498 13.54 7.82 16.54
N VAL A 499 12.70 7.57 17.55
CA VAL A 499 13.04 6.65 18.65
C VAL A 499 13.24 5.24 18.12
N GLU A 500 12.31 4.75 17.29
CA GLU A 500 12.28 3.37 16.82
C GLU A 500 13.20 3.12 15.62
N ASN A 501 13.32 4.07 14.69
CA ASN A 501 14.02 3.84 13.42
C ASN A 501 15.22 4.79 13.20
N GLY A 502 15.42 5.79 14.05
CA GLY A 502 16.54 6.72 13.97
C GLY A 502 16.37 7.89 13.00
N PHE A 503 15.17 8.10 12.43
CA PHE A 503 14.91 9.23 11.54
C PHE A 503 14.79 10.54 12.32
N GLN A 504 15.80 11.39 12.23
CA GLN A 504 15.88 12.65 13.01
C GLN A 504 14.84 13.67 12.56
N THR A 505 14.58 13.75 11.25
CA THR A 505 13.57 14.62 10.62
C THR A 505 13.59 16.04 11.20
N ILE A 506 12.45 16.47 11.74
CA ILE A 506 12.19 17.77 12.31
C ILE A 506 12.95 18.03 13.63
N PHE A 507 13.53 16.99 14.26
CA PHE A 507 14.38 17.12 15.44
C PHE A 507 15.86 17.33 15.10
N GLN A 508 16.26 17.16 13.83
CA GLN A 508 17.65 17.26 13.40
C GLN A 508 18.35 18.55 13.87
N PRO A 509 17.74 19.75 13.78
CA PRO A 509 18.39 20.98 14.25
C PRO A 509 18.70 20.94 15.75
N GLY A 510 17.72 20.57 16.59
CA GLY A 510 17.90 20.48 18.03
C GLY A 510 18.89 19.39 18.46
N ILE A 511 18.90 18.25 17.76
CA ILE A 511 19.90 17.18 17.98
C ILE A 511 21.31 17.71 17.68
N ASN A 512 21.49 18.51 16.63
CA ASN A 512 22.78 19.13 16.32
C ASN A 512 23.26 20.08 17.43
N VAL A 513 22.34 20.87 18.01
CA VAL A 513 22.65 21.74 19.16
C VAL A 513 23.10 20.92 20.37
N LEU A 514 22.36 19.87 20.74
CA LEU A 514 22.74 19.00 21.86
C LEU A 514 24.11 18.34 21.65
N ASN A 515 24.38 17.85 20.43
CA ASN A 515 25.66 17.23 20.09
C ASN A 515 26.84 18.22 20.20
N LEU A 516 26.62 19.51 19.93
CA LEU A 516 27.63 20.54 20.15
C LEU A 516 27.85 20.80 21.64
N LEU A 517 26.77 20.88 22.43
CA LEU A 517 26.84 21.08 23.88
C LEU A 517 27.52 19.92 24.62
N GLN A 518 27.40 18.69 24.13
CA GLN A 518 28.05 17.51 24.72
C GLN A 518 29.55 17.39 24.38
N LYS A 519 30.00 18.08 23.32
CA LYS A 519 31.41 18.09 22.89
C LYS A 519 32.23 19.20 23.55
N ALA A 520 31.56 20.25 24.04
CA ALA A 520 32.14 21.34 24.80
C ALA A 520 32.35 20.91 26.26
#